data_AF-A0A6A5AKK5-F1
#
_entry.id   AF-A0A6A5AKK5-F1
#
_cell.length_a   1.000
_cell.length_b   1.000
_cell.length_c   1.000
_cell.angle_alpha   90.00
_cell.angle_beta   90.00
_cell.angle_gamma   90.00
#
_symmetry.space_group_name_H-M   'P 1'
#
loop_
_entity.id
_entity.type
_entity.pdbx_description
1 polymer ?
#
loop_
_entity_poly.entity_id
_entity_poly.type
_entity_poly.pdbx_seq_one_letter_code
_entity_poly.pdbx_strand_id
1 'polypeptide(L)'
;MADVTVNATLLGLLPAASFEKLHALKGLGVCIRCILRYAAISDHELYSLDTAVLNHTWDAFVAAHGGSAVPTGSAGVCTCCLDVFEGALGAAGRADLIAKSKDRSVSRRGYATSTFMIAIQIPSATLIRQHALNHVVQIKTVPIDLKEVLKWCLTPLLAAALNHAAYVATSDISIHLHFHHELSEQEAMQLPTIRDTIVQNKKRKLDIDAFGAVTRALQTALLHASNLPSTLT
;
A
#
# COMPACT_ATOMS: atom_id res chain seq x y z
N MET A 1 15.15 24.34 12.35
CA MET A 1 14.17 23.25 12.16
C MET A 1 12.92 23.90 11.59
N ALA A 2 12.52 23.55 10.37
CA ALA A 2 11.24 24.03 9.85
C ALA A 2 10.14 23.46 10.76
N ASP A 3 9.24 24.33 11.22
CA ASP A 3 8.07 23.95 11.97
C ASP A 3 7.21 23.04 11.07
N VAL A 4 7.18 21.74 11.34
CA VAL A 4 6.42 20.80 10.51
C VAL A 4 4.96 20.96 10.90
N THR A 5 4.22 21.66 10.05
CA THR A 5 2.85 22.03 10.34
C THR A 5 1.88 20.85 10.18
N VAL A 6 0.92 20.77 11.08
CA VAL A 6 -0.22 19.85 11.01
C VAL A 6 -1.07 20.19 9.78
N ASN A 7 -1.46 19.18 9.00
CA ASN A 7 -2.36 19.37 7.89
C ASN A 7 -3.83 19.36 8.38
N ALA A 8 -4.46 20.54 8.38
CA ALA A 8 -5.83 20.71 8.89
C ALA A 8 -6.87 19.90 8.11
N THR A 9 -6.72 19.79 6.78
CA THR A 9 -7.63 19.01 5.93
C THR A 9 -7.60 17.54 6.31
N LEU A 10 -6.41 16.95 6.41
CA LEU A 10 -6.23 15.57 6.83
C LEU A 10 -6.77 15.35 8.25
N LEU A 11 -6.44 16.25 9.19
CA LEU A 11 -6.92 16.15 10.56
C LEU A 11 -8.46 16.12 10.62
N GLY A 12 -9.14 16.95 9.83
CA GLY A 12 -10.60 17.01 9.75
C GLY A 12 -11.25 15.79 9.09
N LEU A 13 -10.52 15.06 8.24
CA LEU A 13 -11.02 13.85 7.57
C LEU A 13 -10.77 12.55 8.35
N LEU A 14 -9.89 12.57 9.36
CA LEU A 14 -9.63 11.39 10.18
C LEU A 14 -10.87 11.03 11.03
N PRO A 15 -11.40 9.79 10.91
CA PRO A 15 -12.68 9.45 11.51
C PRO A 15 -12.56 9.14 13.01
N ALA A 16 -13.08 10.03 13.86
CA ALA A 16 -13.12 9.86 15.31
C ALA A 16 -13.77 8.53 15.74
N ALA A 17 -14.85 8.11 15.06
CA ALA A 17 -15.57 6.86 15.37
C ALA A 17 -14.73 5.59 15.17
N SER A 18 -13.65 5.66 14.37
CA SER A 18 -12.75 4.54 14.11
C SER A 18 -11.40 4.71 14.82
N PHE A 19 -11.26 5.72 15.70
CA PHE A 19 -10.00 6.08 16.35
C PHE A 19 -9.29 4.86 16.96
N GLU A 20 -9.96 4.13 17.85
CA GLU A 20 -9.39 2.96 18.55
C GLU A 20 -8.80 1.92 17.59
N LYS A 21 -9.51 1.64 16.48
CA LYS A 21 -9.07 0.66 15.48
C LYS A 21 -7.89 1.18 14.67
N LEU A 22 -7.93 2.44 14.24
CA LEU A 22 -6.83 3.04 13.49
C LEU A 22 -5.58 3.21 14.36
N HIS A 23 -5.76 3.51 15.66
CA HIS A 23 -4.68 3.59 16.65
C HIS A 23 -4.09 2.20 16.95
N ALA A 24 -4.92 1.17 17.08
CA ALA A 24 -4.45 -0.21 17.19
C ALA A 24 -3.62 -0.63 15.96
N LEU A 25 -4.06 -0.29 14.73
CA LEU A 25 -3.26 -0.52 13.52
C LEU A 25 -1.90 0.21 13.59
N LYS A 26 -1.88 1.47 14.04
CA LYS A 26 -0.62 2.21 14.24
C LYS A 26 0.30 1.48 15.24
N GLY A 27 -0.26 0.97 16.33
CA GLY A 27 0.43 0.16 17.33
C GLY A 27 1.05 -1.13 16.75
N LEU A 28 0.42 -1.70 15.73
CA LEU A 28 0.92 -2.86 14.99
C LEU A 28 1.93 -2.50 13.89
N GLY A 29 2.40 -1.25 13.81
CA GLY A 29 3.42 -0.83 12.85
C GLY A 29 2.88 -0.49 11.45
N VAL A 30 1.58 -0.19 11.33
CA VAL A 30 1.00 0.26 10.05
C VAL A 30 1.33 1.74 9.81
N CYS A 31 1.83 2.07 8.62
CA CYS A 31 2.17 3.46 8.25
C CYS A 31 0.92 4.33 8.07
N ILE A 32 1.08 5.65 8.20
CA ILE A 32 -0.05 6.60 8.11
C ILE A 32 -0.78 6.50 6.77
N ARG A 33 -0.08 6.34 5.65
CA ARG A 33 -0.73 6.16 4.33
C ARG A 33 -1.60 4.89 4.29
N CYS A 34 -1.20 3.81 4.96
CA CYS A 34 -2.09 2.65 5.09
C CYS A 34 -3.28 2.95 6.02
N ILE A 35 -3.06 3.66 7.12
CA ILE A 35 -4.15 4.13 7.99
C ILE A 35 -5.17 4.96 7.20
N LEU A 36 -4.75 5.84 6.28
CA LEU A 36 -5.67 6.59 5.41
C LEU A 36 -6.52 5.66 4.53
N ARG A 37 -5.93 4.57 4.01
CA ARG A 37 -6.68 3.54 3.25
C ARG A 37 -7.74 2.87 4.11
N TYR A 38 -7.41 2.55 5.36
CA TYR A 38 -8.35 1.98 6.34
C TYR A 38 -9.43 2.97 6.77
N ALA A 39 -9.11 4.26 6.81
CA ALA A 39 -10.05 5.35 7.05
C ALA A 39 -10.92 5.68 5.82
N ALA A 40 -10.72 5.00 4.68
CA ALA A 40 -11.40 5.24 3.42
C ALA A 40 -11.28 6.69 2.91
N ILE A 41 -10.15 7.35 3.19
CA ILE A 41 -9.86 8.69 2.68
C ILE A 41 -9.46 8.58 1.21
N SER A 42 -10.28 9.10 0.31
CA SER A 42 -10.05 9.02 -1.14
C SER A 42 -9.30 10.23 -1.72
N ASP A 43 -8.98 11.22 -0.90
CA ASP A 43 -8.22 12.40 -1.33
C ASP A 43 -6.75 12.04 -1.54
N HIS A 44 -6.36 11.92 -2.81
CA HIS A 44 -5.03 11.51 -3.24
C HIS A 44 -3.93 12.52 -2.91
N GLU A 45 -4.25 13.81 -2.76
CA GLU A 45 -3.25 14.82 -2.41
C GLU A 45 -2.71 14.57 -1.00
N LEU A 46 -3.56 14.08 -0.09
CA LEU A 46 -3.19 13.78 1.29
C LEU A 46 -2.19 12.62 1.38
N TYR A 47 -2.22 11.67 0.45
CA TYR A 47 -1.23 10.59 0.38
C TYR A 47 0.15 11.08 -0.09
N SER A 48 0.18 12.22 -0.78
CA SER A 48 1.40 12.83 -1.32
C SER A 48 2.10 13.77 -0.33
N LEU A 49 1.48 14.05 0.82
CA LEU A 49 2.09 14.78 1.92
C LEU A 49 3.40 14.12 2.38
N ASP A 50 4.31 14.94 2.89
CA ASP A 50 5.57 14.44 3.45
C ASP A 50 5.31 13.53 4.65
N THR A 51 6.16 12.51 4.83
CA THR A 51 6.03 11.54 5.93
C THR A 51 6.10 12.22 7.30
N ALA A 52 6.87 13.31 7.45
CA ALA A 52 6.88 14.10 8.68
C ALA A 52 5.53 14.79 8.93
N VAL A 53 4.93 15.42 7.91
CA VAL A 53 3.60 16.05 8.03
C VAL A 53 2.52 15.03 8.37
N LEU A 54 2.57 13.84 7.76
CA LEU A 54 1.66 12.74 8.05
C LEU A 54 1.77 12.28 9.51
N ASN A 55 2.99 12.12 10.03
CA ASN A 55 3.22 11.74 11.42
C ASN A 55 2.76 12.83 12.40
N HIS A 56 3.14 14.09 12.18
CA HIS A 56 2.71 15.20 13.02
C HIS A 56 1.19 15.38 13.04
N THR A 57 0.53 15.20 11.89
CA THR A 57 -0.94 15.28 11.80
C THR A 57 -1.60 14.13 12.55
N TRP A 58 -1.02 12.92 12.45
CA TRP A 58 -1.48 11.77 13.21
C TRP A 58 -1.32 11.97 14.73
N ASP A 59 -0.18 12.50 15.18
CA ASP A 59 0.07 12.76 16.60
C ASP A 59 -0.92 13.79 17.17
N ALA A 60 -1.25 14.83 16.38
CA ALA A 60 -2.30 15.78 16.75
C ALA A 60 -3.69 15.11 16.85
N PHE A 61 -4.01 14.21 15.92
CA PHE A 61 -5.25 13.41 15.99
C PHE A 61 -5.30 12.52 17.23
N VAL A 62 -4.19 11.87 17.59
CA VAL A 62 -4.08 11.04 18.80
C VAL A 62 -4.26 11.88 20.07
N ALA A 63 -3.60 13.03 20.15
CA ALA A 63 -3.72 13.93 21.30
C ALA A 63 -5.17 14.42 21.50
N ALA A 64 -5.87 14.75 20.41
CA ALA A 64 -7.27 15.19 20.45
C ALA A 64 -8.24 14.12 20.99
N HIS A 65 -7.87 12.84 20.92
CA HIS A 65 -8.70 11.72 21.37
C HIS A 65 -8.21 11.11 22.70
N GLY A 66 -7.26 11.78 23.40
CA GLY A 66 -6.73 11.31 24.68
C GLY A 66 -5.89 10.04 24.59
N GLY A 67 -5.46 9.66 23.38
CA GLY A 67 -4.59 8.51 23.18
C GLY A 67 -3.14 8.83 23.56
N SER A 68 -2.38 7.78 23.88
CA SER A 68 -0.92 7.92 24.00
C SER A 68 -0.28 7.83 22.63
N ALA A 69 0.74 8.65 22.39
CA ALA A 69 1.56 8.52 21.19
C ALA A 69 2.16 7.11 21.18
N VAL A 70 1.86 6.34 20.13
CA VAL A 70 2.60 5.11 19.88
C VAL A 70 4.03 5.57 19.59
N PRO A 71 5.05 5.10 20.34
CA PRO A 71 6.42 5.48 20.08
C PRO A 71 6.67 5.33 18.58
N THR A 72 7.26 6.34 17.96
CA THR A 72 7.90 6.19 16.65
C THR A 72 9.11 5.26 16.85
N GLY A 73 8.83 4.01 17.19
CA GLY A 73 9.79 2.97 17.51
C GLY A 73 10.47 2.56 16.22
N SER A 74 11.57 3.25 15.94
CA SER A 74 12.44 3.13 14.77
C SER A 74 11.74 3.31 13.42
N ALA A 75 12.54 3.59 12.40
CA ALA A 75 12.17 3.57 11.00
C ALA A 75 11.85 2.12 10.55
N GLY A 76 10.81 1.52 11.14
CA GLY A 76 10.40 0.16 10.89
C GLY A 76 9.58 0.06 9.60
N VAL A 77 9.77 -1.04 8.88
CA VAL A 77 9.01 -1.35 7.66
C VAL A 77 7.54 -1.51 7.99
N CYS A 78 6.67 -0.83 7.25
CA CYS A 78 5.23 -0.91 7.41
C CYS A 78 4.76 -2.37 7.38
N THR A 79 4.11 -2.81 8.46
CA THR A 79 3.63 -4.19 8.58
C THR A 79 2.49 -4.50 7.62
N CYS A 80 1.80 -3.49 7.07
CA CYS A 80 0.75 -3.69 6.06
C CYS A 80 1.28 -3.70 4.63
N CYS A 81 1.98 -2.63 4.21
CA CYS A 81 2.37 -2.43 2.81
C CYS A 81 3.83 -2.71 2.50
N LEU A 82 4.64 -3.16 3.47
CA LEU A 82 6.05 -3.50 3.23
C LEU A 82 6.84 -2.32 2.64
N ASP A 83 6.59 -1.12 3.16
CA ASP A 83 7.15 0.14 2.68
C ASP A 83 6.96 0.45 1.20
N VAL A 84 6.01 -0.19 0.52
CA VAL A 84 5.65 0.16 -0.87
C VAL A 84 5.35 1.65 -1.00
N PHE A 85 4.67 2.24 -0.03
CA PHE A 85 4.41 3.67 -0.04
C PHE A 85 5.63 4.53 0.28
N GLU A 86 6.46 4.16 1.25
CA GLU A 86 7.65 4.97 1.56
C GLU A 86 8.68 4.86 0.43
N GLY A 87 8.86 3.67 -0.16
CA GLY A 87 9.71 3.45 -1.33
C GLY A 87 9.25 4.19 -2.59
N ALA A 88 7.94 4.45 -2.76
CA ALA A 88 7.40 5.16 -3.93
C ALA A 88 7.19 6.66 -3.70
N LEU A 89 6.68 7.03 -2.52
CA LEU A 89 6.19 8.36 -2.17
C LEU A 89 7.05 9.07 -1.13
N GLY A 90 8.03 8.38 -0.53
CA GLY A 90 9.07 9.00 0.28
C GLY A 90 9.95 9.93 -0.55
N ALA A 91 10.66 10.85 0.09
CA ALA A 91 11.45 11.88 -0.60
C ALA A 91 12.47 11.26 -1.59
N ALA A 92 13.23 10.26 -1.14
CA ALA A 92 14.22 9.57 -1.98
C ALA A 92 13.58 8.78 -3.12
N GLY A 93 12.49 8.04 -2.83
CA GLY A 93 11.76 7.25 -3.82
C GLY A 93 11.14 8.10 -4.93
N ARG A 94 10.50 9.21 -4.55
CA ARG A 94 9.95 10.19 -5.52
C ARG A 94 11.04 10.80 -6.39
N ALA A 95 12.14 11.24 -5.78
CA ALA A 95 13.25 11.85 -6.51
C ALA A 95 13.87 10.86 -7.51
N ASP A 96 14.12 9.62 -7.10
CA ASP A 96 14.64 8.55 -7.96
C ASP A 96 13.65 8.21 -9.09
N LEU A 97 12.36 8.10 -8.79
CA LEU A 97 11.33 7.85 -9.80
C LEU A 97 11.30 8.97 -10.85
N ILE A 98 11.31 10.23 -10.42
CA ILE A 98 11.31 11.39 -11.32
C ILE A 98 12.61 11.44 -12.14
N ALA A 99 13.75 11.18 -11.51
CA ALA A 99 15.04 11.16 -12.20
C ALA A 99 15.08 10.05 -13.25
N LYS A 100 14.66 8.84 -12.90
CA LYS A 100 14.56 7.70 -13.84
C LYS A 100 13.53 7.96 -14.93
N SER A 101 12.38 8.53 -14.59
CA SER A 101 11.38 8.85 -15.59
C SER A 101 11.87 9.95 -16.52
N LYS A 102 12.70 10.92 -16.08
CA LYS A 102 13.29 11.97 -16.93
C LYS A 102 14.50 11.51 -17.75
N ASP A 103 15.37 10.69 -17.17
CA ASP A 103 16.60 10.19 -17.81
C ASP A 103 16.31 9.00 -18.74
N ARG A 104 15.36 8.13 -18.36
CA ARG A 104 14.84 7.05 -19.20
C ARG A 104 13.62 7.46 -20.02
N SER A 105 12.95 8.57 -19.67
CA SER A 105 12.27 9.28 -20.73
C SER A 105 13.33 9.82 -21.65
N VAL A 106 13.23 9.38 -22.88
CA VAL A 106 12.57 10.32 -23.77
C VAL A 106 13.57 11.12 -24.58
N SER A 107 14.31 11.91 -23.83
CA SER A 107 15.16 12.96 -24.35
C SER A 107 16.53 12.43 -24.75
N ARG A 108 17.01 11.33 -24.15
CA ARG A 108 18.26 10.65 -24.57
C ARG A 108 18.08 9.52 -25.59
N ARG A 109 16.86 8.96 -25.72
CA ARG A 109 16.53 7.91 -26.71
C ARG A 109 15.56 8.36 -27.82
N GLY A 110 15.04 9.59 -27.76
CA GLY A 110 14.27 10.24 -28.83
C GLY A 110 12.75 10.00 -28.88
N TYR A 111 12.12 9.16 -28.06
CA TYR A 111 10.65 8.94 -28.11
C TYR A 111 9.83 10.08 -27.47
N ALA A 112 9.59 11.18 -28.16
CA ALA A 112 8.55 12.10 -27.70
C ALA A 112 7.24 11.31 -27.48
N THR A 113 6.80 11.15 -26.22
CA THR A 113 5.56 10.45 -25.90
C THR A 113 4.56 11.43 -25.34
N SER A 114 3.37 11.43 -25.91
CA SER A 114 2.22 12.18 -25.42
C SER A 114 1.36 11.37 -24.47
N THR A 115 1.60 10.05 -24.38
CA THR A 115 0.84 9.15 -23.51
C THR A 115 1.72 8.14 -22.77
N PHE A 116 1.22 7.61 -21.66
CA PHE A 116 1.88 6.53 -20.92
C PHE A 116 0.85 5.67 -20.17
N MET A 117 1.21 4.43 -19.86
CA MET A 117 0.49 3.61 -18.88
C MET A 117 1.41 3.23 -17.72
N ILE A 118 0.82 2.83 -16.58
CA ILE A 118 1.54 2.38 -15.39
C ILE A 118 1.15 0.94 -15.09
N ALA A 119 2.13 0.04 -15.04
CA ALA A 119 2.00 -1.33 -14.58
C ALA A 119 2.66 -1.48 -13.20
N ILE A 120 1.87 -1.79 -12.17
CA ILE A 120 2.34 -1.92 -10.78
C ILE A 120 2.27 -3.37 -10.30
N GLN A 121 3.42 -3.92 -9.94
CA GLN A 121 3.56 -5.21 -9.26
C GLN A 121 3.94 -4.97 -7.79
N ILE A 122 3.10 -5.47 -6.88
CA ILE A 122 3.26 -5.36 -5.43
C ILE A 122 3.44 -6.77 -4.86
N PRO A 123 4.25 -6.97 -3.80
CA PRO A 123 4.36 -8.25 -3.12
C PRO A 123 2.99 -8.72 -2.64
N SER A 124 2.64 -9.96 -2.94
CA SER A 124 1.34 -10.53 -2.54
C SER A 124 1.23 -10.75 -1.03
N ALA A 125 2.34 -10.79 -0.29
CA ALA A 125 2.35 -10.70 1.16
C ALA A 125 1.53 -9.52 1.71
N THR A 126 1.46 -8.40 0.98
CA THR A 126 0.62 -7.26 1.39
C THR A 126 -0.86 -7.63 1.57
N LEU A 127 -1.38 -8.57 0.77
CA LEU A 127 -2.75 -9.09 0.93
C LEU A 127 -2.90 -9.94 2.19
N ILE A 128 -1.94 -10.81 2.46
CA ILE A 128 -1.94 -11.72 3.62
C ILE A 128 -1.90 -10.90 4.89
N ARG A 129 -1.01 -9.91 4.94
CA ARG A 129 -0.86 -9.02 6.09
C ARG A 129 -2.06 -8.11 6.28
N GLN A 130 -2.63 -7.56 5.20
CA GLN A 130 -3.90 -6.83 5.28
C GLN A 130 -5.02 -7.70 5.84
N HIS A 131 -5.14 -8.95 5.37
CA HIS A 131 -6.13 -9.89 5.88
C HIS A 131 -5.92 -10.19 7.38
N ALA A 132 -4.68 -10.43 7.81
CA ALA A 132 -4.35 -10.65 9.21
C ALA A 132 -4.68 -9.40 10.08
N LEU A 133 -4.34 -8.20 9.62
CA LEU A 133 -4.65 -6.95 10.32
C LEU A 133 -6.17 -6.72 10.46
N ASN A 134 -6.94 -6.96 9.39
CA ASN A 134 -8.40 -6.89 9.43
C ASN A 134 -8.98 -7.79 10.52
N HIS A 135 -8.44 -9.02 10.63
CA HIS A 135 -8.87 -9.99 11.62
C HIS A 135 -8.47 -9.58 13.04
N VAL A 136 -7.21 -9.19 13.27
CA VAL A 136 -6.71 -8.81 14.60
C VAL A 136 -7.43 -7.57 15.15
N VAL A 137 -7.63 -6.54 14.33
CA VAL A 137 -8.25 -5.28 14.75
C VAL A 137 -9.77 -5.27 14.57
N GLN A 138 -10.35 -6.36 14.05
CA GLN A 138 -11.79 -6.50 13.81
C GLN A 138 -12.35 -5.36 12.92
N ILE A 139 -11.60 -5.03 11.86
CA ILE A 139 -12.02 -4.07 10.83
C ILE A 139 -12.79 -4.84 9.76
N LYS A 140 -14.07 -4.47 9.61
CA LYS A 140 -14.98 -5.10 8.63
C LYS A 140 -14.92 -4.43 7.26
N THR A 141 -14.44 -3.20 7.20
CA THR A 141 -14.32 -2.45 5.95
C THR A 141 -13.12 -2.93 5.16
N VAL A 142 -13.29 -3.01 3.84
CA VAL A 142 -12.17 -3.26 2.94
C VAL A 142 -11.43 -1.93 2.76
N PRO A 143 -10.14 -1.82 3.12
CA PRO A 143 -9.39 -0.59 2.89
C PRO A 143 -9.23 -0.34 1.38
N ILE A 144 -9.07 0.92 1.00
CA ILE A 144 -8.80 1.31 -0.40
C ILE A 144 -7.62 0.49 -0.94
N ASP A 145 -7.69 0.05 -2.20
CA ASP A 145 -6.65 -0.81 -2.78
C ASP A 145 -5.28 -0.09 -2.85
N LEU A 146 -4.22 -0.82 -2.50
CA LEU A 146 -2.86 -0.25 -2.45
C LEU A 146 -2.38 0.20 -3.83
N LYS A 147 -2.67 -0.58 -4.90
CA LYS A 147 -2.27 -0.22 -6.26
C LYS A 147 -3.06 0.98 -6.76
N GLU A 148 -4.33 1.08 -6.39
CA GLU A 148 -5.17 2.22 -6.74
C GLU A 148 -4.61 3.53 -6.17
N VAL A 149 -4.28 3.56 -4.88
CA VAL A 149 -3.66 4.77 -4.26
C VAL A 149 -2.32 5.11 -4.92
N LEU A 150 -1.47 4.11 -5.20
CA LEU A 150 -0.21 4.36 -5.91
C LEU A 150 -0.46 4.97 -7.28
N LYS A 151 -1.46 4.47 -8.03
CA LYS A 151 -1.81 5.07 -9.33
C LYS A 151 -2.23 6.52 -9.17
N TRP A 152 -3.07 6.85 -8.18
CA TRP A 152 -3.49 8.23 -7.94
C TRP A 152 -2.30 9.15 -7.66
N CYS A 153 -1.35 8.71 -6.83
CA CYS A 153 -0.20 9.53 -6.45
C CYS A 153 0.86 9.64 -7.55
N LEU A 154 1.13 8.54 -8.25
CA LEU A 154 2.25 8.45 -9.20
C LEU A 154 1.90 8.98 -10.59
N THR A 155 0.64 8.91 -11.00
CA THR A 155 0.19 9.41 -12.31
C THR A 155 0.54 10.88 -12.54
N PRO A 156 0.18 11.84 -11.66
CA PRO A 156 0.53 13.25 -11.88
C PRO A 156 2.04 13.50 -11.84
N LEU A 157 2.79 12.78 -10.99
CA LEU A 157 4.24 12.90 -10.91
C LEU A 157 4.93 12.46 -12.21
N LEU A 158 4.50 11.31 -12.75
CA LEU A 158 5.03 10.76 -14.00
C LEU A 158 4.59 11.60 -15.21
N ALA A 159 3.34 12.06 -15.24
CA ALA A 159 2.85 12.97 -16.27
C ALA A 159 3.72 14.24 -16.35
N ALA A 160 3.97 14.88 -15.21
CA ALA A 160 4.83 16.06 -15.14
C ALA A 160 6.29 15.76 -15.56
N ALA A 161 6.82 14.60 -15.16
CA ALA A 161 8.16 14.19 -15.54
C ALA A 161 8.31 13.84 -17.03
N LEU A 162 7.21 13.48 -17.69
CA LEU A 162 7.11 13.13 -19.10
C LEU A 162 6.57 14.27 -19.97
N ASN A 163 6.90 15.52 -19.63
CA ASN A 163 6.47 16.71 -20.37
C ASN A 163 4.94 16.83 -20.51
N HIS A 164 4.21 16.57 -19.42
CA HIS A 164 2.76 16.59 -19.35
C HIS A 164 2.06 15.55 -20.24
N ALA A 165 2.69 14.38 -20.44
CA ALA A 165 2.05 13.24 -21.09
C ALA A 165 0.76 12.81 -20.35
N ALA A 166 -0.21 12.30 -21.09
CA ALA A 166 -1.48 11.82 -20.56
C ALA A 166 -1.41 10.34 -20.17
N TYR A 167 -2.03 9.98 -19.05
CA TYR A 167 -2.21 8.57 -18.71
C TYR A 167 -3.29 7.94 -19.60
N VAL A 168 -2.94 6.89 -20.33
CA VAL A 168 -3.86 6.13 -21.19
C VAL A 168 -3.55 4.64 -21.05
N ALA A 169 -4.54 3.82 -20.69
CA ALA A 169 -4.34 2.40 -20.43
C ALA A 169 -3.87 1.59 -21.66
N THR A 170 -4.05 2.13 -22.86
CA THR A 170 -3.65 1.53 -24.15
C THR A 170 -2.39 2.18 -24.74
N SER A 171 -1.67 2.98 -23.96
CA SER A 171 -0.43 3.60 -24.41
C SER A 171 0.61 2.54 -24.80
N ASP A 172 1.32 2.76 -25.91
CA ASP A 172 2.45 1.94 -26.35
C ASP A 172 3.66 2.06 -25.40
N ILE A 173 3.71 3.14 -24.61
CA ILE A 173 4.69 3.32 -23.54
C ILE A 173 4.10 2.83 -22.23
N SER A 174 4.75 1.82 -21.63
CA SER A 174 4.42 1.29 -20.30
C SER A 174 5.55 1.54 -19.30
N ILE A 175 5.19 2.09 -18.15
CA ILE A 175 6.08 2.32 -17.01
C ILE A 175 5.84 1.22 -15.99
N HIS A 176 6.84 0.39 -15.80
CA HIS A 176 6.78 -0.78 -14.92
C HIS A 176 7.39 -0.46 -13.57
N LEU A 177 6.57 -0.56 -12.52
CA LEU A 177 6.96 -0.38 -11.12
C LEU A 177 6.85 -1.72 -10.40
N HIS A 178 8.00 -2.26 -10.02
CA HIS A 178 8.10 -3.55 -9.34
C HIS A 178 8.57 -3.34 -7.91
N PHE A 179 7.69 -3.66 -6.97
CA PHE A 179 8.00 -3.72 -5.54
C PHE A 179 8.23 -5.19 -5.18
N HIS A 180 9.38 -5.48 -4.56
CA HIS A 180 9.77 -6.82 -4.17
C HIS A 180 9.95 -6.90 -2.65
N HIS A 181 9.62 -8.06 -2.09
CA HIS A 181 9.90 -8.39 -0.70
C HIS A 181 10.26 -9.87 -0.62
N GLU A 182 11.44 -10.17 -0.05
CA GLU A 182 12.05 -11.49 -0.09
C GLU A 182 11.18 -12.58 0.57
N LEU A 183 10.40 -12.21 1.59
CA LEU A 183 9.53 -13.15 2.31
C LEU A 183 8.16 -13.35 1.64
N SER A 184 7.85 -12.66 0.54
CA SER A 184 6.50 -12.69 -0.05
C SER A 184 6.07 -14.09 -0.48
N GLU A 185 6.97 -14.83 -1.11
CA GLU A 185 6.71 -16.21 -1.52
C GLU A 185 6.54 -17.13 -0.33
N GLN A 186 7.39 -16.99 0.70
CA GLN A 186 7.32 -17.79 1.92
C GLN A 186 6.01 -17.58 2.67
N GLU A 187 5.52 -16.34 2.76
CA GLU A 187 4.22 -16.02 3.34
C GLU A 187 3.07 -16.63 2.52
N ALA A 188 3.13 -16.54 1.18
CA ALA A 188 2.13 -17.16 0.31
C ALA A 188 2.06 -18.68 0.48
N MET A 189 3.21 -19.34 0.71
CA MET A 189 3.30 -20.77 0.97
C MET A 189 2.67 -21.22 2.30
N GLN A 190 2.37 -20.29 3.21
CA GLN A 190 1.63 -20.60 4.44
C GLN A 190 0.13 -20.84 4.17
N LEU A 191 -0.39 -20.40 3.02
CA LEU A 191 -1.78 -20.62 2.63
C LEU A 191 -1.96 -22.07 2.12
N PRO A 192 -2.79 -22.90 2.79
CA PRO A 192 -2.91 -24.33 2.44
C PRO A 192 -3.28 -24.57 0.98
N THR A 193 -4.23 -23.80 0.43
CA THR A 193 -4.66 -23.94 -0.97
C THR A 193 -3.53 -23.68 -1.97
N ILE A 194 -2.62 -22.75 -1.67
CA ILE A 194 -1.46 -22.46 -2.53
C ILE A 194 -0.46 -23.60 -2.43
N ARG A 195 -0.10 -23.98 -1.19
CA ARG A 195 0.81 -25.09 -0.91
C ARG A 195 0.37 -26.38 -1.58
N ASP A 196 -0.90 -26.75 -1.42
CA ASP A 196 -1.46 -28.01 -1.91
C ASP A 196 -1.53 -28.00 -3.44
N THR A 197 -1.84 -26.85 -4.07
CA THR A 197 -1.80 -26.70 -5.53
C THR A 197 -0.40 -26.98 -6.08
N ILE A 198 0.64 -26.55 -5.39
CA ILE A 198 2.04 -26.75 -5.82
C ILE A 198 2.45 -28.22 -5.67
N VAL A 199 2.10 -28.84 -4.54
CA VAL A 199 2.35 -30.27 -4.29
C VAL A 199 1.66 -31.15 -5.32
N GLN A 200 0.49 -30.76 -5.80
CA GLN A 200 -0.26 -31.47 -6.84
C GLN A 200 0.30 -31.21 -8.25
N ASN A 201 0.81 -30.00 -8.52
CA ASN A 201 1.24 -29.57 -9.86
C ASN A 201 2.77 -29.55 -10.04
N LYS A 202 3.52 -30.50 -9.46
CA LYS A 202 5.00 -30.66 -9.43
C LYS A 202 5.81 -30.39 -10.72
N LYS A 203 5.16 -30.12 -11.86
CA LYS A 203 5.76 -29.87 -13.18
C LYS A 203 5.63 -28.42 -13.69
N ARG A 204 4.87 -27.52 -13.06
CA ARG A 204 4.75 -26.12 -13.51
C ARG A 204 5.36 -25.18 -12.48
N LYS A 205 6.31 -24.34 -12.92
CA LYS A 205 6.73 -23.15 -12.19
C LYS A 205 5.56 -22.15 -12.24
N LEU A 206 4.57 -22.38 -11.38
CA LEU A 206 3.47 -21.44 -11.19
C LEU A 206 4.05 -20.18 -10.53
N ASP A 207 3.54 -19.00 -10.85
CA ASP A 207 3.82 -17.81 -10.04
C ASP A 207 3.10 -17.98 -8.69
N ILE A 208 3.81 -18.62 -7.76
CA ILE A 208 3.33 -19.09 -6.46
C ILE A 208 2.79 -17.94 -5.61
N ASP A 209 3.39 -16.76 -5.76
CA ASP A 209 3.06 -15.54 -5.06
C ASP A 209 2.26 -14.56 -5.93
N ALA A 210 1.62 -15.02 -7.01
CA ALA A 210 0.77 -14.16 -7.83
C ALA A 210 -0.38 -13.58 -6.99
N PHE A 211 -0.59 -12.26 -7.09
CA PHE A 211 -1.61 -11.54 -6.34
C PHE A 211 -3.02 -12.16 -6.45
N GLY A 212 -3.38 -12.65 -7.65
CA GLY A 212 -4.65 -13.34 -7.88
C GLY A 212 -4.75 -14.71 -7.23
N ALA A 213 -3.65 -15.46 -7.10
CA ALA A 213 -3.63 -16.75 -6.41
C ALA A 213 -3.84 -16.55 -4.89
N VAL A 214 -3.14 -15.59 -4.30
CA VAL A 214 -3.29 -15.21 -2.89
C VAL A 214 -4.69 -14.69 -2.58
N THR A 215 -5.25 -13.85 -3.46
CA THR A 215 -6.63 -13.34 -3.29
C THR A 215 -7.65 -14.48 -3.18
N ARG A 216 -7.60 -15.46 -4.10
CA ARG A 216 -8.51 -16.61 -4.09
C ARG A 216 -8.30 -17.52 -2.88
N ALA A 217 -7.05 -17.71 -2.48
CA ALA A 217 -6.69 -18.49 -1.29
C ALA A 217 -7.27 -17.87 -0.01
N LEU A 218 -7.15 -16.56 0.17
CA LEU A 218 -7.70 -15.84 1.33
C LEU A 218 -9.24 -15.87 1.34
N GLN A 219 -9.89 -15.70 0.18
CA GLN A 219 -11.34 -15.85 0.07
C GLN A 219 -11.80 -17.26 0.48
N THR A 220 -11.06 -18.29 0.09
CA THR A 220 -11.36 -19.68 0.46
C THR A 220 -11.19 -19.89 1.96
N ALA A 221 -10.14 -19.33 2.58
CA ALA A 221 -9.94 -19.40 4.02
C ALA A 221 -11.08 -18.74 4.82
N LEU A 222 -11.56 -17.57 4.37
CA LEU A 222 -12.71 -16.88 4.97
C LEU A 222 -13.99 -17.72 4.94
N LEU A 223 -14.26 -18.38 3.81
CA LEU A 223 -15.43 -19.26 3.65
C LEU A 223 -15.36 -20.48 4.58
N HIS A 224 -14.18 -21.07 4.78
CA HIS A 224 -14.02 -22.19 5.72
C HIS A 224 -14.14 -21.74 7.18
N ALA A 225 -13.61 -20.56 7.53
CA ALA A 225 -13.71 -20.00 8.87
C ALA A 225 -15.17 -19.71 9.28
N SER A 226 -16.01 -19.30 8.34
CA SER A 226 -17.44 -19.03 8.58
C SER A 226 -18.31 -20.29 8.62
N ASN A 227 -17.79 -21.44 8.22
CA ASN A 227 -18.46 -22.74 8.25
C ASN A 227 -18.05 -23.63 9.45
N LEU A 228 -17.15 -23.15 10.33
CA LEU A 228 -16.80 -23.86 11.56
C LEU A 228 -17.92 -23.70 12.60
N PRO A 229 -18.46 -24.79 13.16
CA PRO A 229 -19.47 -24.70 14.22
C PRO A 229 -18.91 -23.99 15.44
N SER A 230 -19.71 -23.10 16.03
CA SER A 230 -19.36 -22.18 17.13
C SER A 230 -19.01 -22.85 18.48
N THR A 231 -18.67 -24.14 18.49
CA THR A 231 -18.50 -24.95 19.71
C THR A 231 -17.04 -25.19 20.10
N LEU A 232 -16.09 -24.39 19.61
CA LEU A 232 -14.66 -24.48 19.98
C LEU A 232 -14.04 -23.10 20.28
N THR A 233 -14.73 -22.28 21.07
CA THR A 233 -14.15 -21.16 21.83
C THR A 233 -14.47 -21.34 23.31
#